data_AF-A0A022MAD7-F1
#
_entry.id   AF-A0A022MAD7-F1
#
_cell.length_a   1.000
_cell.length_b   1.000
_cell.length_c   1.000
_cell.angle_alpha   90.00
_cell.angle_beta   90.00
_cell.angle_gamma   90.00
#
_symmetry.space_group_name_H-M   'P 1'
#
loop_
_entity.id
_entity.type
_entity.pdbx_description
1 polymer ?
#
loop_
_entity_poly.entity_id
_entity_poly.type
_entity_poly.pdbx_seq_one_letter_code
_entity_poly.pdbx_strand_id
1 'polypeptide(L)'
;MEAEPEIQAEELADALVGVQRLVRRRLRAGLTVTRLRGAEVELLRLVETRPGIGVSEAAKELHLAGNSVSTLVNQLVRDGQLVRETDPADRRAARLLLTEAAGARLRDWRARRAAL
;
A
#
# COMPACT_ATOMS: atom_id res chain seq x y z
N MET A 1 12.80 -39.54 8.98
CA MET A 1 13.61 -38.41 9.49
C MET A 1 13.40 -37.29 8.49
N GLU A 2 12.26 -36.61 8.63
CA GLU A 2 11.83 -35.49 7.79
C GLU A 2 12.31 -34.20 8.47
N ALA A 3 13.30 -33.55 7.88
CA ALA A 3 13.76 -32.22 8.26
C ALA A 3 14.24 -31.52 6.99
N GLU A 4 13.31 -31.10 6.13
CA GLU A 4 13.64 -30.38 4.89
C GLU A 4 12.63 -29.33 4.36
N PRO A 5 11.52 -28.94 5.05
CA PRO A 5 10.71 -27.80 4.59
C PRO A 5 11.06 -26.45 5.25
N GLU A 6 11.63 -26.43 6.45
CA GLU A 6 11.82 -25.19 7.23
C GLU A 6 13.03 -24.36 6.75
N ILE A 7 14.13 -25.03 6.37
CA ILE A 7 15.32 -24.39 5.79
C ILE A 7 15.00 -23.71 4.45
N GLN A 8 14.08 -24.28 3.65
CA GLN A 8 13.63 -23.68 2.39
C GLN A 8 12.79 -22.41 2.59
N ALA A 9 12.02 -22.34 3.69
CA ALA A 9 11.21 -21.17 4.01
C ALA A 9 12.06 -20.00 4.50
N GLU A 10 13.08 -20.27 5.33
CA GLU A 10 14.02 -19.26 5.82
C GLU A 10 14.88 -18.69 4.67
N GLU A 11 15.43 -19.55 3.81
CA GLU A 11 16.21 -19.11 2.65
C GLU A 11 15.37 -18.26 1.68
N LEU A 12 14.10 -18.62 1.46
CA LEU A 12 13.18 -17.83 0.66
C LEU A 12 12.88 -16.48 1.33
N ALA A 13 12.65 -16.47 2.65
CA ALA A 13 12.39 -15.23 3.39
C ALA A 13 13.60 -14.28 3.29
N ASP A 14 14.81 -14.79 3.45
CA ASP A 14 16.05 -14.00 3.32
C ASP A 14 16.25 -13.49 1.90
N ALA A 15 15.97 -14.30 0.89
CA ALA A 15 16.00 -13.88 -0.51
C ALA A 15 14.98 -12.76 -0.78
N LEU A 16 13.76 -12.87 -0.26
CA LEU A 16 12.71 -11.84 -0.38
C LEU A 16 13.13 -10.53 0.30
N VAL A 17 13.74 -10.58 1.49
CA VAL A 17 14.29 -9.41 2.18
C VAL A 17 15.42 -8.79 1.38
N GLY A 18 16.33 -9.60 0.81
CA GLY A 18 17.42 -9.18 -0.05
C GLY A 18 16.92 -8.43 -1.30
N VAL A 19 15.91 -8.98 -1.98
CA VAL A 19 15.24 -8.38 -3.14
C VAL A 19 14.56 -7.06 -2.75
N GLN A 20 13.80 -7.04 -1.64
CA GLN A 20 13.19 -5.81 -1.15
C GLN A 20 14.24 -4.71 -0.91
N ARG A 21 15.38 -5.04 -0.31
CA ARG A 21 16.46 -4.09 -0.02
C ARG A 21 17.08 -3.54 -1.31
N LEU A 22 17.33 -4.39 -2.30
CA LEU A 22 17.88 -3.99 -3.60
C LEU A 22 16.94 -3.04 -4.34
N VAL A 23 15.66 -3.43 -4.44
CA VAL A 23 14.61 -2.62 -5.08
C VAL A 23 14.46 -1.27 -4.38
N ARG A 24 14.42 -1.25 -3.04
CA ARG A 24 14.35 0.00 -2.26
C ARG A 24 15.52 0.92 -2.58
N ARG A 25 16.75 0.39 -2.64
CA ARG A 25 17.97 1.14 -2.95
C ARG A 25 17.92 1.77 -4.34
N ARG A 26 17.58 0.99 -5.39
CA ARG A 26 17.51 1.53 -6.76
C ARG A 26 16.44 2.61 -6.91
N LEU A 27 15.26 2.38 -6.34
CA LEU A 27 14.17 3.37 -6.36
C LEU A 27 14.44 4.63 -5.50
N ARG A 28 15.47 4.63 -4.63
CA ARG A 28 15.82 5.81 -3.81
C ARG A 28 16.70 6.81 -4.58
N ALA A 29 17.48 6.33 -5.55
CA ALA A 29 18.31 7.19 -6.39
C ALA A 29 17.41 7.88 -7.45
N GLY A 30 16.96 9.11 -7.19
CA GLY A 30 16.27 9.94 -8.19
C GLY A 30 14.92 10.55 -7.79
N LEU A 31 14.60 10.65 -6.48
CA LEU A 31 13.32 11.23 -6.04
C LEU A 31 13.48 12.69 -5.58
N THR A 32 12.81 13.61 -6.28
CA THR A 32 12.60 15.01 -5.86
C THR A 32 11.33 15.21 -5.01
N VAL A 33 10.45 14.20 -4.95
CA VAL A 33 9.19 14.21 -4.19
C VAL A 33 9.24 13.15 -3.09
N THR A 34 8.63 13.45 -1.92
CA THR A 34 8.48 12.50 -0.80
C THR A 34 7.99 11.14 -1.31
N ARG A 35 8.66 10.06 -0.92
CA ARG A 35 8.37 8.72 -1.45
C ARG A 35 7.16 8.10 -0.75
N LEU A 36 6.24 7.50 -1.53
CA LEU A 36 5.22 6.61 -0.95
C LEU A 36 5.88 5.36 -0.36
N ARG A 37 5.55 5.05 0.89
CA ARG A 37 5.98 3.83 1.60
C ARG A 37 5.22 2.62 1.04
N GLY A 38 5.74 1.41 1.27
CA GLY A 38 5.15 0.17 0.73
C GLY A 38 3.66 0.03 1.05
N ALA A 39 3.31 0.12 2.34
CA ALA A 39 1.93 0.03 2.79
C ALA A 39 1.03 1.15 2.21
N GLU A 40 1.56 2.38 2.05
CA GLU A 40 0.82 3.49 1.42
C GLU A 40 0.48 3.15 -0.04
N VAL A 41 1.44 2.61 -0.80
CA VAL A 41 1.21 2.19 -2.19
C VAL A 41 0.20 1.05 -2.25
N GLU A 42 0.28 0.07 -1.36
CA GLU A 42 -0.64 -1.07 -1.30
C GLU A 42 -2.07 -0.61 -1.03
N LEU A 43 -2.27 0.27 -0.04
CA LEU A 43 -3.59 0.83 0.24
C LEU A 43 -4.12 1.67 -0.93
N LEU A 44 -3.30 2.54 -1.51
CA LEU A 44 -3.73 3.35 -2.67
C LEU A 44 -4.11 2.48 -3.87
N ARG A 45 -3.37 1.38 -4.14
CA ARG A 45 -3.71 0.41 -5.18
C ARG A 45 -5.00 -0.35 -4.89
N LEU A 46 -5.22 -0.72 -3.63
CA LEU A 46 -6.47 -1.37 -3.23
C LEU A 46 -7.66 -0.43 -3.47
N VAL A 47 -7.55 0.85 -3.10
CA VAL A 47 -8.60 1.84 -3.35
C VAL A 47 -8.75 2.13 -4.86
N GLU A 48 -7.67 2.12 -5.65
CA GLU A 48 -7.74 2.20 -7.12
C GLU A 48 -8.56 1.05 -7.72
N THR A 49 -8.38 -0.15 -7.18
CA THR A 49 -9.03 -1.38 -7.68
C THR A 49 -10.46 -1.52 -7.16
N ARG A 50 -10.73 -1.02 -5.95
CA ARG A 50 -12.03 -1.07 -5.28
C ARG A 50 -12.40 0.32 -4.72
N PRO A 51 -12.76 1.27 -5.59
CA PRO A 51 -13.18 2.60 -5.14
C PRO A 51 -14.37 2.51 -4.19
N GLY A 52 -14.29 3.23 -3.07
CA GLY A 52 -15.32 3.23 -2.04
C GLY A 52 -15.16 2.16 -0.96
N ILE A 53 -14.12 1.32 -1.00
CA ILE A 53 -13.85 0.33 0.05
C ILE A 53 -13.79 0.96 1.44
N GLY A 54 -14.37 0.29 2.44
CA GLY A 54 -14.32 0.74 3.83
C GLY A 54 -12.98 0.47 4.52
N VAL A 55 -12.69 1.18 5.61
CA VAL A 55 -11.43 1.00 6.39
C VAL A 55 -11.30 -0.43 6.94
N SER A 56 -12.38 -0.99 7.48
CA SER A 56 -12.38 -2.35 8.06
C SER A 56 -12.20 -3.43 7.00
N GLU A 57 -12.74 -3.22 5.80
CA GLU A 57 -12.54 -4.13 4.68
C GLU A 57 -11.11 -4.03 4.15
N ALA A 58 -10.59 -2.81 3.99
CA ALA A 58 -9.20 -2.60 3.60
C ALA A 58 -8.21 -3.25 4.57
N ALA A 59 -8.49 -3.22 5.88
CA ALA A 59 -7.69 -3.93 6.88
C ALA A 59 -7.66 -5.44 6.65
N LYS A 60 -8.80 -6.06 6.33
CA LYS A 60 -8.89 -7.49 6.02
C LYS A 60 -8.13 -7.83 4.74
N GLU A 61 -8.35 -7.08 3.67
CA GLU A 61 -7.73 -7.30 2.35
C GLU A 61 -6.20 -7.13 2.38
N LEU A 62 -5.70 -6.18 3.19
CA LEU A 62 -4.27 -5.96 3.35
C LEU A 62 -3.63 -6.85 4.42
N HIS A 63 -4.42 -7.68 5.13
CA HIS A 63 -3.97 -8.46 6.28
C HIS A 63 -3.27 -7.60 7.36
N LEU A 64 -3.79 -6.39 7.60
CA LEU A 64 -3.25 -5.44 8.57
C LEU A 64 -4.23 -5.23 9.73
N ALA A 65 -3.69 -4.86 10.89
CA ALA A 65 -4.52 -4.44 12.01
C ALA A 65 -5.32 -3.16 11.66
N GLY A 66 -6.58 -3.09 12.11
CA GLY A 66 -7.47 -1.96 11.79
C GLY A 66 -6.94 -0.59 12.25
N ASN A 67 -6.21 -0.53 13.37
CA ASN A 67 -5.56 0.69 13.85
C ASN A 67 -4.42 1.16 12.93
N SER A 68 -3.71 0.22 12.32
CA SER A 68 -2.59 0.47 11.41
C SER A 68 -3.13 1.05 10.10
N VAL A 69 -4.19 0.43 9.55
CA VAL A 69 -4.88 0.98 8.37
C VAL A 69 -5.53 2.33 8.67
N SER A 70 -6.16 2.51 9.83
CA SER A 70 -6.73 3.82 10.20
C SER A 70 -5.68 4.93 10.23
N THR A 71 -4.50 4.63 10.80
CA THR A 71 -3.36 5.56 10.82
C THR A 71 -2.86 5.87 9.42
N LEU A 72 -2.73 4.85 8.58
CA LEU A 72 -2.31 4.99 7.19
C LEU A 72 -3.28 5.85 6.38
N VAL A 73 -4.58 5.59 6.50
CA VAL A 73 -5.62 6.38 5.83
C VAL A 73 -5.58 7.83 6.33
N ASN A 74 -5.45 8.08 7.64
CA ASN A 74 -5.37 9.43 8.17
C ASN A 74 -4.15 10.20 7.64
N GLN A 75 -3.01 9.53 7.44
CA GLN A 75 -1.83 10.12 6.81
C GLN A 75 -2.10 10.45 5.34
N LEU A 76 -2.63 9.50 4.57
CA LEU A 76 -2.91 9.69 3.15
C LEU A 76 -3.99 10.74 2.87
N VAL A 77 -4.99 10.88 3.74
CA VAL A 77 -5.98 11.96 3.66
C VAL A 77 -5.31 13.31 3.92
N ARG A 78 -4.47 13.42 4.96
CA ARG A 78 -3.71 14.65 5.25
C ARG A 78 -2.78 15.03 4.10
N ASP A 79 -2.21 14.04 3.42
CA ASP A 79 -1.32 14.25 2.27
C ASP A 79 -2.08 14.45 0.94
N GLY A 80 -3.41 14.60 0.98
CA GLY A 80 -4.25 14.83 -0.19
C GLY A 80 -4.25 13.68 -1.19
N GLN A 81 -3.95 12.46 -0.74
CA GLN A 81 -3.93 11.26 -1.58
C GLN A 81 -5.25 10.47 -1.53
N LEU A 82 -5.98 10.59 -0.41
CA LEU A 82 -7.29 9.95 -0.22
C LEU A 82 -8.34 10.98 0.17
N VAL A 83 -9.58 10.71 -0.22
CA VAL A 83 -10.78 11.37 0.31
C VAL A 83 -11.62 10.34 1.05
N ARG A 84 -12.22 10.76 2.16
CA ARG A 84 -13.24 10.00 2.89
C ARG A 84 -14.59 10.59 2.59
N GLU A 85 -15.49 9.75 2.10
CA GLU A 85 -16.90 10.08 1.98
C GLU A 85 -17.72 9.29 2.98
N THR A 86 -18.77 9.91 3.49
CA THR A 86 -19.74 9.23 4.35
C THR A 86 -20.71 8.45 3.48
N ASP A 87 -20.95 7.18 3.77
CA ASP A 87 -21.99 6.42 3.09
C ASP A 87 -23.39 7.02 3.41
N PRO A 88 -24.19 7.40 2.39
CA PRO A 88 -25.54 7.92 2.62
C PRO A 88 -26.47 6.93 3.34
N ALA A 89 -26.24 5.62 3.18
CA ALA A 89 -27.04 4.55 3.79
C ALA A 89 -26.54 4.17 5.20
N ASP A 90 -25.26 4.38 5.49
CA ASP A 90 -24.68 4.16 6.81
C ASP A 90 -23.62 5.23 7.13
N ARG A 91 -24.03 6.24 7.91
CA ARG A 91 -23.14 7.33 8.33
C ARG A 91 -21.92 6.88 9.13
N ARG A 92 -21.86 5.62 9.58
CA ARG A 92 -20.72 5.04 10.29
C ARG A 92 -19.68 4.40 9.34
N ALA A 93 -20.03 4.15 8.09
CA ALA A 93 -19.14 3.57 7.08
C ALA A 93 -18.49 4.67 6.24
N ALA A 94 -17.20 4.96 6.51
CA ALA A 94 -16.41 5.84 5.65
C ALA A 94 -15.94 5.08 4.41
N ARG A 95 -16.26 5.60 3.22
CA ARG A 95 -15.81 5.12 1.92
C ARG A 95 -14.52 5.82 1.50
N LEU A 96 -13.53 5.05 1.05
CA LEU A 96 -12.24 5.58 0.63
C LEU A 96 -12.19 5.76 -0.89
N LEU A 97 -11.75 6.94 -1.33
CA LEU A 97 -11.57 7.27 -2.75
C LEU A 97 -10.19 7.87 -2.97
N LEU A 98 -9.61 7.60 -4.15
CA LEU A 98 -8.38 8.28 -4.56
C LEU A 98 -8.69 9.72 -4.97
N THR A 99 -7.75 10.62 -4.68
CA THR A 99 -7.70 11.90 -5.39
C THR A 99 -7.11 11.71 -6.79
N GLU A 100 -7.39 12.64 -7.70
CA GLU A 100 -6.73 12.70 -9.01
C GLU A 100 -5.20 12.73 -8.90
N ALA A 101 -4.69 13.48 -7.91
CA ALA A 101 -3.27 13.57 -7.62
C ALA A 101 -2.67 12.20 -7.23
N ALA A 102 -3.39 11.40 -6.42
CA ALA A 102 -2.95 10.05 -6.08
C ALA A 102 -2.97 9.11 -7.28
N GLY A 103 -4.00 9.20 -8.13
CA GLY A 103 -4.09 8.42 -9.37
C GLY A 103 -2.91 8.70 -10.30
N ALA A 104 -2.58 9.97 -10.54
CA ALA A 104 -1.40 10.37 -11.31
C ALA A 104 -0.11 9.83 -10.69
N ARG A 105 0.04 9.96 -9.37
CA ARG A 105 1.23 9.49 -8.65
C ARG A 105 1.41 7.98 -8.70
N LEU A 106 0.34 7.20 -8.65
CA LEU A 106 0.38 5.73 -8.80
C LEU A 106 0.81 5.32 -10.22
N ARG A 107 0.38 6.04 -11.26
CA ARG A 107 0.81 5.80 -12.64
C ARG A 107 2.30 6.06 -12.80
N ASP A 108 2.79 7.20 -12.30
CA ASP A 108 4.23 7.52 -12.30
C ASP A 108 5.06 6.48 -11.55
N TRP A 109 4.56 6.04 -10.39
CA TRP A 109 5.21 4.99 -9.61
C TRP A 109 5.29 3.67 -10.39
N ARG A 110 4.22 3.28 -11.09
CA ARG A 110 4.19 2.06 -11.92
C ARG A 110 5.19 2.13 -13.06
N ALA A 111 5.23 3.24 -13.79
CA ALA A 111 6.15 3.45 -14.89
C ALA A 111 7.62 3.34 -14.44
N ARG A 112 7.97 3.95 -13.30
CA ARG A 112 9.34 3.87 -12.72
C ARG A 112 9.70 2.47 -12.27
N ARG A 113 8.75 1.71 -11.73
CA ARG A 113 8.98 0.32 -11.30
C ARG A 113 9.13 -0.63 -12.47
N ALA A 114 8.41 -0.42 -13.57
CA ALA A 114 8.54 -1.22 -14.79
C ALA A 114 9.89 -0.99 -15.51
N ALA A 115 10.56 0.13 -15.25
CA ALA A 115 11.85 0.49 -15.81
C ALA A 115 13.07 -0.04 -15.00
N LEU A 116 12.85 -0.86 -13.97
CA LEU A 116 13.89 -1.50 -13.14
C LEU A 116 14.25 -2.90 -13.61
#